data_AF-A0A6G8IFD2-F1
#
_entry.id   AF-A0A6G8IFD2-F1
#
_cell.length_a   1.000
_cell.length_b   1.000
_cell.length_c   1.000
_cell.angle_alpha   90.00
_cell.angle_beta   90.00
_cell.angle_gamma   90.00
#
_symmetry.space_group_name_H-M   'P 1'
#
loop_
_entity.id
_entity.type
_entity.pdbx_description
1 polymer ?
#
loop_
_entity_poly.entity_id
_entity_poly.type
_entity_poly.pdbx_seq_one_letter_code
_entity_poly.pdbx_strand_id
1 'polypeptide(L)'
;MLITHELVDLLSSEGLKLRDTKSPLSDPAISARHRLSRRDTLQKSFKVGAREFKWRSTQTPDDCAWCLQNEGKTFGPDIIEQVERQCTCAPYCRGYIEPQLDDLLR
;
A
#
# COMPACT_ATOMS: atom_id res chain seq x y z
N MET A 1 1.35 13.52 -13.98
CA MET A 1 2.23 13.48 -12.79
C MET A 1 1.49 14.18 -11.67
N LEU A 2 0.90 13.44 -10.71
CA LEU A 2 0.24 14.06 -9.55
C LEU A 2 1.31 14.36 -8.51
N ILE A 3 1.57 15.63 -8.28
CA ILE A 3 2.38 16.09 -7.14
C ILE A 3 1.50 15.87 -5.90
N THR A 4 1.90 14.98 -4.99
CA THR A 4 1.16 14.72 -3.74
C THR A 4 1.44 15.83 -2.73
N HIS A 5 0.52 16.08 -1.79
CA HIS A 5 0.71 17.08 -0.73
C HIS A 5 2.01 16.88 0.05
N GLU A 6 2.35 15.61 0.34
CA GLU A 6 3.62 15.23 0.97
C GLU A 6 4.86 15.69 0.17
N LEU A 7 4.78 15.67 -1.17
CA LEU A 7 5.87 16.16 -2.04
C LEU A 7 5.95 17.70 -2.02
N VAL A 8 4.82 18.39 -1.90
CA VAL A 8 4.77 19.86 -1.78
C VAL A 8 5.39 20.32 -0.48
N ASP A 9 5.06 19.66 0.64
CA ASP A 9 5.61 19.98 1.97
C ASP A 9 7.14 19.80 2.00
N LEU A 10 7.65 18.84 1.24
CA LEU A 10 9.08 18.53 1.15
C LEU A 10 9.88 19.50 0.27
N LEU A 11 9.21 20.16 -0.69
CA LEU A 11 9.80 21.21 -1.52
C LEU A 11 9.81 22.58 -0.83
N SER A 12 9.31 22.67 0.42
CA SER A 12 9.33 23.88 1.23
C SER A 12 10.73 24.23 1.77
N SER A 13 10.88 25.44 2.31
CA SER A 13 12.11 25.90 2.97
C SER A 13 12.54 25.05 4.16
N GLU A 14 11.63 24.26 4.75
CA GLU A 14 11.95 23.30 5.81
C GLU A 14 12.57 22.01 5.26
N GLY A 15 12.18 21.57 4.06
CA GLY A 15 12.78 20.42 3.39
C GLY A 15 14.24 20.63 2.98
N LEU A 16 14.63 21.88 2.72
CA LEU A 16 16.02 22.28 2.44
C LEU A 16 16.96 22.14 3.66
N LYS A 17 16.42 22.01 4.88
CA LYS A 17 17.21 21.86 6.11
C LYS A 17 17.53 20.40 6.45
N LEU A 18 17.00 19.43 5.70
CA LEU A 18 17.20 18.01 5.94
C LEU A 18 18.63 17.59 5.54
N ARG A 19 19.33 16.91 6.47
CA ARG A 19 20.71 16.42 6.26
C ARG A 19 20.81 15.36 5.17
N ASP A 20 19.74 14.58 4.97
CA ASP A 20 19.60 13.64 3.87
C ASP A 20 18.34 14.02 3.08
N THR A 21 18.53 14.61 1.91
CA THR A 21 17.43 15.06 1.05
C THR A 21 16.86 13.94 0.19
N LYS A 22 17.52 12.77 0.11
CA LYS A 22 17.10 11.68 -0.77
C LYS A 22 16.00 10.84 -0.14
N SER A 23 16.19 10.40 1.11
CA SER A 23 15.23 9.55 1.82
C SER A 23 13.82 10.18 1.93
N PRO A 24 13.70 11.48 2.26
CA PRO A 24 12.40 12.17 2.32
C PRO A 24 11.72 12.27 0.95
N LEU A 25 12.45 12.31 -0.17
CA LEU A 25 11.87 12.31 -1.51
C LEU A 25 11.51 10.89 -1.99
N SER A 26 12.29 9.88 -1.58
CA SER A 26 12.04 8.49 -1.98
C SER A 26 10.82 7.90 -1.28
N ASP A 27 10.59 8.24 -0.01
CA ASP A 27 9.54 7.62 0.80
C ASP A 27 8.12 7.90 0.27
N PRO A 28 7.74 9.16 -0.07
CA PRO A 28 6.46 9.45 -0.70
C PRO A 28 6.32 8.78 -2.08
N ALA A 29 7.41 8.74 -2.85
CA ALA A 29 7.41 8.11 -4.17
C ALA A 29 7.19 6.59 -4.07
N ILE A 30 7.83 5.92 -3.10
CA ILE A 30 7.67 4.49 -2.83
C ILE A 30 6.26 4.22 -2.27
N SER A 31 5.77 5.05 -1.35
CA SER A 31 4.40 5.00 -0.83
C SER A 31 3.36 5.04 -1.95
N ALA A 32 3.50 6.01 -2.87
CA ALA A 32 2.62 6.16 -4.02
C ALA A 32 2.68 4.94 -4.95
N ARG A 33 3.87 4.37 -5.20
CA ARG A 33 4.04 3.15 -6.00
C ARG A 33 3.34 1.95 -5.38
N HIS A 34 3.46 1.75 -4.06
CA HIS A 34 2.77 0.66 -3.38
C HIS A 34 1.24 0.82 -3.43
N ARG A 35 0.72 2.04 -3.24
CA ARG A 35 -0.71 2.34 -3.38
C ARG A 35 -1.21 2.04 -4.79
N LEU A 36 -0.48 2.50 -5.81
CA LEU A 36 -0.81 2.25 -7.21
C LEU A 36 -0.78 0.75 -7.53
N SER A 37 0.28 0.05 -7.12
CA SER A 37 0.43 -1.39 -7.33
C SER A 37 -0.75 -2.19 -6.76
N ARG A 38 -1.22 -1.86 -5.54
CA ARG A 38 -2.39 -2.52 -4.96
C ARG A 38 -3.67 -2.25 -5.75
N ARG A 39 -3.90 -1.02 -6.22
CA ARG A 39 -5.07 -0.67 -7.05
C ARG A 39 -5.02 -1.37 -8.42
N ASP A 40 -3.85 -1.41 -9.05
CA ASP A 40 -3.65 -2.11 -10.32
C ASP A 40 -3.90 -3.62 -10.19
N THR A 41 -3.40 -4.23 -9.11
CA THR A 41 -3.68 -5.64 -8.78
C THR A 41 -5.17 -5.86 -8.62
N LEU A 42 -5.85 -5.05 -7.81
CA LEU A 42 -7.30 -5.15 -7.61
C LEU A 42 -8.07 -5.11 -8.94
N GLN A 43 -7.78 -4.11 -9.79
CA GLN A 43 -8.42 -3.94 -11.10
C GLN A 43 -8.14 -5.12 -12.05
N LYS A 44 -6.91 -5.62 -12.10
CA LYS A 44 -6.55 -6.79 -12.92
C LYS A 44 -7.24 -8.05 -12.43
N SER A 45 -7.29 -8.24 -11.11
CA SER A 45 -7.94 -9.37 -10.47
C SER A 45 -9.45 -9.41 -10.73
N PHE A 46 -10.14 -8.26 -10.75
CA PHE A 46 -11.55 -8.22 -11.14
C PHE A 46 -11.81 -8.68 -12.57
N LYS A 47 -10.89 -8.37 -13.50
CA LYS A 47 -11.00 -8.78 -14.92
C LYS A 47 -10.92 -10.30 -15.11
N VAL A 48 -10.25 -10.99 -14.19
CA VAL A 48 -10.11 -12.46 -14.21
C VAL A 48 -11.05 -13.18 -13.23
N GLY A 49 -12.03 -12.45 -12.67
CA GLY A 49 -13.11 -13.04 -11.87
C GLY A 49 -12.87 -13.09 -10.36
N ALA A 50 -11.73 -12.63 -9.85
CA ALA A 50 -11.51 -12.59 -8.40
C ALA A 50 -12.52 -11.65 -7.72
N ARG A 51 -13.01 -12.06 -6.54
CA ARG A 51 -13.90 -11.25 -5.69
C ARG A 51 -13.38 -11.10 -4.27
N GLU A 52 -12.45 -11.97 -3.90
CA GLU A 52 -11.84 -12.02 -2.59
C GLU A 52 -10.33 -11.83 -2.68
N PHE A 53 -9.77 -11.21 -1.64
CA PHE A 53 -8.37 -10.83 -1.59
C PHE A 53 -7.80 -11.14 -0.21
N LYS A 54 -6.72 -11.90 -0.19
CA LYS A 54 -5.98 -12.17 1.03
C LYS A 54 -4.98 -11.05 1.27
N TRP A 55 -4.97 -10.48 2.48
CA TRP A 55 -3.96 -9.51 2.86
C TRP A 55 -2.64 -10.21 3.19
N ARG A 56 -1.55 -9.66 2.67
CA ARG A 56 -0.18 -10.12 2.92
C ARG A 56 0.66 -8.96 3.43
N SER A 57 1.11 -9.06 4.68
CA SER A 57 2.13 -8.26 5.32
C SER A 57 3.52 -8.79 4.99
N THR A 58 4.55 -8.02 5.32
CA THR A 58 5.95 -8.47 5.21
C THR A 58 6.41 -9.28 6.41
N GLN A 59 5.59 -9.31 7.48
CA GLN A 59 5.89 -9.93 8.77
C GLN A 59 7.22 -9.43 9.35
N THR A 60 7.52 -8.16 9.13
CA THR A 60 8.72 -7.50 9.65
C THR A 60 8.38 -6.57 10.81
N PRO A 61 9.36 -6.18 11.63
CA PRO A 61 9.14 -5.23 12.73
C PRO A 61 8.56 -3.87 12.32
N ASP A 62 8.69 -3.46 11.05
CA ASP A 62 8.14 -2.18 10.58
C ASP A 62 6.68 -2.28 10.11
N ASP A 63 6.09 -3.48 10.10
CA ASP A 63 4.65 -3.61 9.84
C ASP A 63 3.84 -3.11 11.03
N CYS A 64 2.83 -2.28 10.75
CA CYS A 64 1.95 -1.78 11.79
C CYS A 64 1.05 -2.90 12.34
N ALA A 65 0.47 -2.67 13.52
CA ALA A 65 -0.39 -3.63 14.19
C ALA A 65 -1.55 -4.12 13.30
N TRP A 66 -2.17 -3.22 12.52
CA TRP A 66 -3.23 -3.60 11.60
C TRP A 66 -2.76 -4.58 10.52
N CYS A 67 -1.58 -4.34 9.92
CA CYS A 67 -1.04 -5.21 8.89
C CYS A 67 -0.74 -6.61 9.41
N LEU A 68 -0.16 -6.70 10.62
CA LEU A 68 0.17 -7.97 11.26
C LEU A 68 -1.08 -8.74 11.68
N GLN A 69 -2.07 -8.07 12.27
CA GLN A 69 -3.32 -8.69 12.72
C GLN A 69 -4.19 -9.22 11.58
N ASN A 70 -4.00 -8.71 10.37
CA ASN A 70 -4.78 -9.08 9.20
C ASN A 70 -4.01 -9.95 8.21
N GLU A 71 -2.77 -10.35 8.53
CA GLU A 71 -2.01 -11.32 7.75
C GLU A 71 -2.85 -12.57 7.47
N GLY A 72 -2.97 -12.93 6.19
CA GLY A 72 -3.66 -14.14 5.76
C GLY A 72 -5.19 -14.05 5.80
N LYS A 73 -5.78 -12.95 6.30
CA LYS A 73 -7.24 -12.77 6.28
C LYS A 73 -7.73 -12.39 4.89
N THR A 74 -8.92 -12.86 4.58
CA THR A 74 -9.63 -12.58 3.32
C THR A 74 -10.55 -11.38 3.49
N PHE A 75 -10.55 -10.52 2.47
CA PHE A 75 -11.37 -9.33 2.38
C PHE A 75 -12.06 -9.26 1.02
N GLY A 76 -13.10 -8.45 0.95
CA GLY A 76 -13.79 -8.14 -0.29
C GLY A 76 -13.07 -7.04 -1.12
N PRO A 77 -13.76 -6.52 -2.14
CA PRO A 77 -13.30 -5.43 -3.02
C PRO A 77 -12.84 -4.16 -2.30
N ASP A 78 -13.34 -3.92 -1.09
CA ASP A 78 -13.12 -2.73 -0.28
C ASP A 78 -11.78 -2.76 0.50
N ILE A 79 -10.99 -3.83 0.37
CA ILE A 79 -9.70 -3.99 1.06
C ILE A 79 -8.77 -2.78 0.91
N ILE A 80 -8.74 -2.12 -0.25
CA ILE A 80 -7.90 -0.94 -0.47
C ILE A 80 -8.34 0.22 0.43
N GLU A 81 -9.65 0.47 0.54
CA GLU A 81 -10.18 1.52 1.41
C GLU A 81 -9.93 1.21 2.88
N GLN A 82 -10.05 -0.06 3.28
CA GLN A 82 -9.73 -0.49 4.65
C GLN A 82 -8.26 -0.26 4.99
N VAL A 83 -7.34 -0.62 4.09
CA VAL A 83 -5.90 -0.39 4.25
C VAL A 83 -5.61 1.11 4.36
N GLU A 84 -6.18 1.93 3.47
CA GLU A 84 -5.95 3.39 3.47
C GLU A 84 -6.46 4.08 4.74
N ARG A 85 -7.51 3.54 5.39
CA ARG A 85 -8.05 4.10 6.63
C ARG A 85 -7.36 3.61 7.90
N GLN A 86 -6.88 2.37 7.92
CA GLN A 86 -6.44 1.70 9.15
C GLN A 86 -4.92 1.46 9.23
N CYS A 87 -4.23 1.45 8.08
CA CYS A 87 -2.79 1.23 8.08
C CYS A 87 -2.03 2.50 8.51
N THR A 88 -1.12 2.33 9.46
CA THR A 88 -0.26 3.39 10.00
C THR A 88 1.23 3.12 9.79
N CYS A 89 1.58 2.26 8.82
CA CYS A 89 2.99 1.95 8.51
C CYS A 89 3.76 3.21 8.12
N ALA A 90 4.93 3.39 8.74
CA ALA A 90 5.90 4.42 8.40
C ALA A 90 7.24 3.76 8.01
N PRO A 91 7.94 4.25 6.97
CA PRO A 91 7.56 5.37 6.11
C PRO A 91 6.44 5.05 5.11
N TYR A 92 6.16 3.77 4.84
CA TYR A 92 5.08 3.35 3.94
C TYR A 92 4.64 1.91 4.19
N CYS A 93 3.41 1.59 3.78
CA CYS A 93 2.87 0.23 3.84
C CYS A 93 3.41 -0.65 2.71
N ARG A 94 4.19 -1.68 3.08
CA ARG A 94 4.76 -2.68 2.16
C ARG A 94 3.84 -3.87 1.88
N GLY A 95 2.75 -3.99 2.62
CA GLY A 95 1.79 -5.07 2.42
C GLY A 95 1.11 -5.00 1.05
N TYR A 96 0.68 -6.16 0.56
CA TYR A 96 0.07 -6.35 -0.73
C TYR A 96 -1.19 -7.23 -0.62
N ILE A 97 -1.96 -7.23 -1.70
CA ILE A 97 -3.17 -8.05 -1.82
C ILE A 97 -2.89 -9.24 -2.72
N GLU A 98 -3.31 -10.42 -2.30
CA GLU A 98 -3.21 -11.67 -3.04
C GLU A 98 -4.62 -12.08 -3.48
N PRO A 99 -4.97 -11.95 -4.76
CA PRO A 99 -6.31 -12.32 -5.22
C PRO A 99 -6.56 -13.81 -5.01
N GLN A 100 -7.72 -14.13 -4.45
CA GLN A 100 -8.21 -15.49 -4.38
C GLN A 100 -9.09 -15.72 -5.61
N LEU A 101 -8.63 -16.62 -6.48
CA LEU A 101 -9.45 -17.15 -7.55
C LEU A 101 -10.12 -18.39 -6.98
N ASP A 102 -11.44 -18.35 -6.80
CA ASP A 102 -12.21 -19.59 -6.63
C ASP A 102 -11.90 -20.52 -7.80
N ASP A 103 -11.93 -21.83 -7.56
CA ASP A 103 -11.62 -22.95 -8.47
C ASP A 103 -12.41 -22.92 -9.81
N LEU A 104 -12.24 -21.88 -10.64
CA LEU A 104 -12.72 -21.80 -12.02
C LEU A 104 -11.87 -22.66 -12.98
N LEU A 105 -11.05 -23.56 -12.42
CA LEU A 105 -10.26 -24.58 -13.10
C LEU A 105 -10.69 -26.01 -12.73
N ARG A 106 -11.92 -26.20 -12.23
CA ARG A 106 -12.56 -27.53 -12.20
C ARG A 106 -13.61 -27.67 -13.29
#